data_AF-A0A1R7QAA7-F1
#
_entry.id   AF-A0A1R7QAA7-F1
#
_cell.length_a   1.000
_cell.length_b   1.000
_cell.length_c   1.000
_cell.angle_alpha   90.00
_cell.angle_beta   90.00
_cell.angle_gamma   90.00
#
_symmetry.space_group_name_H-M   'P 1'
#
loop_
_entity.id
_entity.type
_entity.pdbx_description
1 polymer ?
#
loop_
_entity_poly.entity_id
_entity_poly.type
_entity_poly.pdbx_seq_one_letter_code
_entity_poly.pdbx_strand_id
1 'polypeptide(L)' 'MMSYITSKELRRKFNNCSSTTLWRWQQPTQKIYAKPLPPPVRAAIGSQSLWDEKEIKEWEEKYFRNNKSLAI' A
#
# COMPACT_ATOMS: atom_id res chain seq x y z
N MET A 1 -5.16 -14.41 -11.94
CA MET A 1 -6.50 -13.79 -11.88
C MET A 1 -6.31 -12.38 -11.33
N MET A 2 -6.78 -11.35 -12.05
CA MET A 2 -6.73 -9.97 -11.54
C MET A 2 -7.75 -9.86 -10.40
N SER A 3 -7.26 -9.58 -9.20
CA SER A 3 -8.05 -9.42 -7.99
C SER A 3 -7.83 -8.02 -7.46
N TYR A 4 -8.90 -7.38 -6.99
CA TYR A 4 -8.86 -6.01 -6.49
C TYR A 4 -9.14 -5.99 -5.00
N ILE A 5 -8.43 -5.12 -4.29
CA ILE A 5 -8.65 -4.86 -2.86
C ILE A 5 -9.01 -3.39 -2.64
N THR A 6 -9.86 -3.16 -1.65
CA THR A 6 -10.26 -1.82 -1.25
C THR A 6 -9.20 -1.16 -0.36
N SER A 7 -9.21 0.16 -0.25
CA SER A 7 -8.39 0.88 0.73
C SER A 7 -8.61 0.41 2.18
N LYS A 8 -9.78 -0.15 2.52
CA LYS A 8 -10.04 -0.71 3.85
C LYS A 8 -9.29 -2.02 4.06
N GLU A 9 -9.31 -2.92 3.07
CA GLU A 9 -8.60 -4.20 3.10
C GLU A 9 -7.10 -4.00 3.04
N LEU A 10 -6.63 -3.08 2.20
CA LEU A 10 -5.23 -2.71 2.07
C LEU A 10 -4.65 -2.25 3.42
N ARG A 11 -5.36 -1.35 4.13
CA ARG A 11 -4.95 -0.90 5.47
C ARG A 11 -4.91 -2.04 6.46
N ARG A 12 -5.92 -2.92 6.48
CA ARG A 12 -5.94 -4.11 7.35
C ARG A 12 -4.73 -5.01 7.10
N LYS A 13 -4.35 -5.20 5.84
CA LYS A 13 -3.17 -5.98 5.44
C LYS A 13 -1.87 -5.40 6.02
N PHE A 14 -1.75 -4.08 6.08
CA PHE A 14 -0.61 -3.38 6.65
C PHE A 14 -0.81 -2.98 8.12
N ASN A 15 -1.15 -3.95 8.98
CA ASN A 15 -1.35 -3.76 10.42
C ASN A 15 -2.38 -2.67 10.77
N ASN A 16 -3.46 -2.58 10.00
CA ASN A 16 -4.54 -1.61 10.17
C ASN A 16 -4.05 -0.14 10.21
N CYS A 17 -3.08 0.19 9.35
CA CYS A 17 -2.49 1.53 9.30
C CYS A 17 -3.51 2.64 8.96
N SER A 18 -3.18 3.88 9.32
CA SER A 18 -4.03 5.04 9.02
C SER A 18 -4.06 5.36 7.52
N SER A 19 -5.14 5.99 7.04
CA SER A 19 -5.22 6.49 5.66
C SER A 19 -4.09 7.48 5.34
N THR A 20 -3.68 8.29 6.33
CA THR A 20 -2.56 9.21 6.21
C THR A 20 -1.22 8.49 6.04
N THR A 21 -0.99 7.40 6.77
CA THR A 21 0.20 6.56 6.63
C THR A 21 0.27 5.99 5.21
N LEU A 22 -0.85 5.47 4.71
CA LEU A 22 -0.94 4.93 3.37
C LEU A 22 -0.68 5.99 2.29
N TRP A 23 -1.25 7.19 2.45
CA TRP A 23 -1.00 8.34 1.58
C TRP A 23 0.48 8.77 1.59
N ARG A 24 1.14 8.76 2.76
CA ARG A 24 2.58 9.07 2.87
C ARG A 24 3.43 8.08 2.10
N TRP A 25 3.08 6.79 2.13
CA TRP A 25 3.81 5.76 1.39
C TRP A 25 3.68 5.92 -0.13
N GLN A 26 2.62 6.57 -0.62
CA GLN A 26 2.46 6.88 -2.04
C GLN A 26 3.25 8.11 -2.50
N GLN A 27 3.71 8.96 -1.57
CA GLN A 27 4.40 10.20 -1.96
C GLN A 27 5.74 9.86 -2.63
N PRO A 28 6.08 10.47 -3.78
CA PRO A 28 7.37 10.22 -4.43
C PRO A 28 8.56 10.69 -3.60
N THR A 29 8.32 11.58 -2.63
CA THR A 29 9.32 12.13 -1.72
C THR A 29 9.57 11.28 -0.47
N GLN A 30 8.81 10.21 -0.26
CA GLN A 30 9.01 9.32 0.87
C GLN A 30 10.36 8.60 0.77
N LYS A 31 11.04 8.44 1.90
CA LYS A 31 12.37 7.78 1.99
C LYS A 31 12.33 6.45 2.75
N ILE A 32 11.14 6.00 3.15
CA ILE A 32 10.95 4.80 3.97
C ILE A 32 11.17 3.55 3.12
N TYR A 33 10.61 3.54 1.91
CA TYR A 33 10.69 2.43 0.96
C TYR A 33 11.49 2.82 -0.27
N ALA A 34 12.18 1.86 -0.89
CA ALA A 34 12.95 2.13 -2.10
C ALA A 34 12.06 2.55 -3.29
N LYS A 35 10.78 2.13 -3.31
CA LYS A 35 9.76 2.66 -4.21
C LYS A 35 8.50 3.04 -3.44
N PRO A 36 7.82 4.13 -3.83
CA PRO A 36 6.53 4.47 -3.26
C PRO A 36 5.51 3.36 -3.51
N LEU A 37 4.52 3.28 -2.64
CA LEU A 37 3.36 2.42 -2.81
C LEU A 37 2.64 2.80 -4.12
N PRO A 38 2.17 1.83 -4.92
CA PRO A 38 1.42 2.11 -6.14
C PRO A 38 0.21 3.04 -5.92
N PRO A 39 -0.29 3.73 -6.94
CA PRO A 39 -1.60 4.38 -6.86
C PRO A 39 -2.74 3.35 -6.96
N PRO A 40 -3.96 3.69 -6.49
CA PRO A 40 -5.13 2.87 -6.76
C PRO A 40 -5.42 2.81 -8.26
N VAL A 41 -5.86 1.66 -8.76
CA VAL A 41 -6.37 1.45 -10.12
C VAL A 41 -7.60 2.32 -10.37
N ARG A 42 -8.46 2.45 -9.36
CA ARG A 42 -9.61 3.36 -9.38
C ARG A 42 -9.67 4.15 -8.09
N ALA A 43 -9.48 5.46 -8.21
CA ALA A 43 -9.71 6.38 -7.10
C ALA A 43 -11.22 6.56 -6.89
N ALA A 44 -11.66 6.40 -5.65
CA ALA A 44 -13.02 6.71 -5.22
C ALA A 44 -12.97 7.54 -3.93
N ILE A 45 -14.06 8.23 -3.61
CA ILE A 45 -14.14 9.02 -2.37
C ILE A 45 -14.13 8.06 -1.17
N GLY A 46 -13.31 8.36 -0.17
CA GLY A 46 -13.23 7.59 1.08
C GLY A 46 -12.48 6.27 0.95
N SER A 47 -12.97 5.22 1.60
CA SER A 47 -12.27 3.92 1.71
C SER A 47 -12.54 2.94 0.56
N GLN A 48 -13.14 3.42 -0.53
CA GLN A 48 -13.62 2.59 -1.65
C GLN A 48 -12.67 2.55 -2.85
N SER A 49 -11.51 3.21 -2.78
CA SER A 49 -10.53 3.10 -3.88
C SER A 49 -10.11 1.64 -4.07
N LEU A 50 -10.01 1.24 -5.33
CA LEU A 50 -9.66 -0.12 -5.73
C LEU A 50 -8.19 -0.17 -6.13
N TRP A 51 -7.52 -1.21 -5.66
CA TRP A 51 -6.10 -1.46 -5.81
C TRP A 51 -5.87 -2.82 -6.43
N ASP A 52 -4.87 -2.92 -7.30
CA ASP A 52 -4.49 -4.21 -7.87
C ASP A 52 -3.79 -5.05 -6.80
N GLU A 53 -4.38 -6.20 -6.44
CA GLU A 53 -3.85 -7.06 -5.39
C GLU A 53 -2.47 -7.61 -5.75
N LYS A 54 -2.23 -7.91 -7.04
CA LYS A 54 -0.96 -8.45 -7.51
C LYS A 54 0.13 -7.39 -7.41
N GLU A 55 -0.14 -6.16 -7.85
CA GLU A 55 0.81 -5.05 -7.75
C GLU A 55 1.16 -4.73 -6.30
N ILE A 56 0.15 -4.71 -5.42
CA ILE A 56 0.36 -4.52 -3.98
C ILE A 56 1.20 -5.65 -3.38
N LYS A 57 0.91 -6.90 -3.73
CA LYS A 57 1.65 -8.05 -3.21
C LYS A 57 3.12 -8.03 -3.65
N GLU A 58 3.39 -7.72 -4.92
CA GLU A 58 4.75 -7.58 -5.43
C GLU A 58 5.49 -6.43 -4.73
N TRP A 59 4.82 -5.30 -4.49
CA TRP A 59 5.39 -4.19 -3.75
C TRP A 59 5.67 -4.57 -2.28
N GLU A 60 4.73 -5.25 -1.63
CA GLU A 60 4.84 -5.70 -0.25
C GLU A 60 6.04 -6.65 -0.07
N GLU A 61 6.16 -7.66 -0.94
CA GLU A 61 7.25 -8.64 -0.89
C GLU A 61 8.62 -7.98 -1.15
N LYS A 62 8.69 -7.03 -2.09
CA LYS A 62 9.96 -6.38 -2.46
C LYS A 62 10.39 -5.32 -1.47
N TYR A 63 9.46 -4.49 -1.00
CA TYR A 63 9.77 -3.24 -0.30
C TYR A 63 9.24 -3.18 1.12
N PHE A 64 8.12 -3.82 1.46
CA PHE A 64 7.56 -3.76 2.81
C PHE A 64 8.20 -4.80 3.74
N ARG A 65 8.21 -6.08 3.34
CA ARG A 65 8.73 -7.19 4.18
C ARG A 65 10.25 -7.21 4.29
N ASN A 66 10.95 -6.77 3.25
CA ASN A 66 12.42 -6.67 3.26
C ASN A 66 12.93 -5.41 3.97
N ASN A 67 12.02 -4.52 4.40
CA ASN A 67 12.42 -3.33 5.13
C ASN A 67 12.69 -3.67 6.59
N LYS A 68 13.97 -3.83 6.92
CA LYS A 68 14.44 -4.08 8.29
C LYS A 68 14.08 -2.97 9.28
N SER A 69 13.59 -1.81 8.82
CA SER A 69 13.16 -0.72 9.72
C SER A 69 11.84 -0.97 10.46
N LEU A 70 11.10 -2.03 10.12
CA LEU A 70 9.85 -2.43 10.78
C LEU A 70 9.96 -3.78 11.49
N ALA A 71 11.15 -4.39 11.50
CA ALA A 71 11.43 -5.57 12.33
C ALA A 71 11.56 -5.09 13.79
N ILE A 72 10.44 -5.12 14.52
CA ILE A 72 10.42 -5.08 15.99
C ILE A 72 10.72 -6.48 16.49
#